data_AF-U1WNW9-F1
#
_entry.id   AF-U1WNW9-F1
#
_cell.length_a   1.000
_cell.length_b   1.000
_cell.length_c   1.000
_cell.angle_alpha   90.00
_cell.angle_beta   90.00
_cell.angle_gamma   90.00
#
_symmetry.space_group_name_H-M   'P 1'
#
loop_
_entity.id
_entity.type
_entity.pdbx_description
1 polymer ?
#
loop_
_entity_poly.entity_id
_entity_poly.type
_entity_poly.pdbx_seq_one_letter_code
_entity_poly.pdbx_strand_id
1 'polypeptide(L)'
;MAAEKNEFFSPKASHVTAVTFTTLEERMVFHHSELVDSLMNLKTKIQEHDYEKYINCLISLRKHGDKLLVITSHAMHKTIIEGRFLQPIKEAFHVSDVRIVSQTSQFNA
;
A
#
# COMPACT_ATOMS: atom_id res chain seq x y z
N MET A 1 15.33 -39.54 -37.63
CA MET A 1 14.20 -39.55 -36.67
C MET A 1 14.11 -38.15 -36.10
N ALA A 2 13.17 -37.34 -36.61
CA ALA A 2 13.09 -35.90 -36.33
C ALA A 2 12.43 -35.66 -34.97
N ALA A 3 13.05 -34.84 -34.13
CA ALA A 3 12.43 -34.31 -32.91
C ALA A 3 11.76 -32.97 -33.26
N GLU A 4 10.43 -32.98 -33.21
CA GLU A 4 9.56 -31.82 -33.40
C GLU A 4 9.81 -30.82 -32.26
N LYS A 5 10.36 -29.65 -32.60
CA LYS A 5 10.49 -28.54 -31.66
C LYS A 5 9.12 -27.91 -31.49
N ASN A 6 8.52 -28.13 -30.34
CA ASN A 6 7.25 -27.51 -29.96
C ASN A 6 7.52 -26.04 -29.61
N GLU A 7 7.41 -25.15 -30.60
CA GLU A 7 7.53 -23.71 -30.42
C GLU A 7 6.31 -23.21 -29.65
N PHE A 8 6.52 -22.90 -28.37
CA PHE A 8 5.52 -22.29 -27.49
C PHE A 8 5.23 -20.87 -27.98
N PHE A 9 4.17 -20.71 -28.75
CA PHE A 9 3.70 -19.42 -29.24
C PHE A 9 3.15 -18.61 -28.05
N SER A 10 3.96 -17.72 -27.49
CA SER A 10 3.50 -16.75 -26.50
C SER A 10 2.88 -15.54 -27.24
N PRO A 11 1.58 -15.25 -27.08
CA PRO A 11 1.01 -14.04 -27.66
C PRO A 11 1.69 -12.83 -27.02
N LYS A 12 2.25 -11.94 -27.86
CA LYS A 12 2.85 -10.66 -27.46
C LYS A 12 1.92 -9.93 -26.49
N ALA A 13 2.26 -9.92 -25.20
CA ALA A 13 1.67 -9.01 -24.24
C ALA A 13 2.20 -7.60 -24.52
N SER A 14 1.46 -6.84 -25.33
CA SER A 14 1.74 -5.43 -25.57
C SER A 14 1.54 -4.65 -24.28
N HIS A 15 2.64 -4.11 -23.74
CA HIS A 15 2.74 -3.20 -22.57
C HIS A 15 2.84 -3.83 -21.17
N VAL A 16 3.68 -4.86 -20.99
CA VAL A 16 4.20 -5.18 -19.64
C VAL A 16 5.35 -4.23 -19.31
N THR A 17 5.07 -3.18 -18.54
CA THR A 17 6.12 -2.30 -17.99
C THR A 17 6.47 -2.78 -16.59
N ALA A 18 7.74 -3.13 -16.36
CA ALA A 18 8.24 -3.40 -15.02
C ALA A 18 8.22 -2.10 -14.22
N VAL A 19 7.36 -2.01 -13.21
CA VAL A 19 7.34 -0.89 -12.26
C VAL A 19 8.16 -1.31 -11.05
N THR A 20 9.20 -0.54 -10.74
CA THR A 20 10.01 -0.75 -9.53
C THR A 20 9.14 -0.49 -8.30
N PHE A 21 9.05 -1.47 -7.39
CA PHE A 21 8.41 -1.25 -6.11
C PHE A 21 9.20 -0.19 -5.34
N THR A 22 8.50 0.87 -4.93
CA THR A 22 9.03 1.92 -4.04
C THR A 22 8.28 1.79 -2.72
N THR A 23 8.95 1.89 -1.58
CA THR A 23 8.31 1.81 -0.25
C THR A 23 7.39 2.99 0.01
N LEU A 24 6.46 2.88 0.96
CA LEU A 24 5.59 3.98 1.34
C LEU A 24 6.40 5.16 1.89
N GLU A 25 7.44 4.90 2.69
CA GLU A 25 8.32 5.92 3.23
C GLU A 25 9.01 6.71 2.12
N GLU A 26 9.62 6.03 1.14
CA GLU A 26 10.25 6.70 0.01
C GLU A 26 9.25 7.56 -0.78
N ARG A 27 8.02 7.05 -0.99
CA ARG A 27 6.95 7.84 -1.62
C ARG A 27 6.59 9.07 -0.77
N MET A 28 6.52 8.93 0.55
CA MET A 28 6.19 10.05 1.45
C MET A 28 7.33 11.05 1.54
N VAL A 29 8.60 10.64 1.56
CA VAL A 29 9.74 11.58 1.54
C VAL A 29 9.63 12.54 0.34
N PHE A 30 9.18 12.06 -0.82
CA PHE A 30 9.05 12.89 -2.01
C PHE A 30 7.78 13.76 -2.03
N HIS A 31 6.65 13.25 -1.53
CA HIS A 31 5.34 13.93 -1.67
C HIS A 31 4.81 14.60 -0.39
N HIS A 32 5.13 14.04 0.78
CA HIS A 32 4.58 14.37 2.10
C HIS A 32 5.60 14.10 3.21
N SER A 33 6.75 14.77 3.16
CA SER A 33 7.89 14.50 4.07
C SER A 33 7.51 14.65 5.55
N GLU A 34 6.50 15.47 5.86
CA GLU A 34 5.96 15.67 7.20
C GLU A 34 5.33 14.41 7.82
N LEU A 35 5.03 13.38 7.02
CA LEU A 35 4.42 12.13 7.48
C LEU A 35 5.44 11.03 7.80
N VAL A 36 6.72 11.23 7.47
CA VAL A 36 7.76 10.20 7.61
C VAL A 36 8.00 9.84 9.07
N ASP A 37 8.09 10.83 9.96
CA ASP A 37 8.29 10.58 11.39
C ASP A 37 7.10 9.83 12.01
N SER A 38 5.87 10.18 11.61
CA SER A 38 4.66 9.46 12.01
C SER A 38 4.64 8.02 11.50
N LEU A 39 5.15 7.76 10.28
CA LEU A 39 5.27 6.41 9.74
C LEU A 39 6.30 5.57 10.52
N MET A 40 7.45 6.15 10.85
CA MET A 40 8.47 5.46 11.66
C MET A 40 7.93 5.13 13.06
N ASN A 41 7.24 6.09 13.69
CA ASN A 41 6.57 5.87 14.97
C ASN A 41 5.51 4.75 14.88
N LEU A 42 4.70 4.75 13.80
CA LEU A 42 3.73 3.68 13.58
C LEU A 42 4.41 2.32 13.42
N LYS A 43 5.49 2.23 12.63
CA LYS A 43 6.27 1.00 12.42
C LYS A 43 6.77 0.42 13.75
N THR A 44 7.22 1.25 14.68
CA THR A 44 7.58 0.81 16.03
C THR A 44 6.38 0.32 16.83
N LYS A 45 5.22 1.02 16.77
CA LYS A 45 4.01 0.66 17.52
C LYS A 45 3.38 -0.67 17.10
N ILE A 46 3.30 -0.95 15.80
CA ILE A 46 2.61 -2.14 15.27
C ILE A 46 3.55 -3.29 14.90
N GLN A 47 4.87 -3.10 15.11
CA GLN A 47 5.93 -4.02 14.72
C GLN A 47 6.15 -4.10 13.21
N GLU A 48 7.39 -4.38 12.82
CA GLU A 48 7.83 -4.35 11.42
C GLU A 48 7.03 -5.30 10.52
N HIS A 49 6.79 -6.54 10.95
CA HIS A 49 6.07 -7.53 10.14
C HIS A 49 4.65 -7.06 9.73
N ASP A 50 3.87 -6.53 10.67
CA ASP A 50 2.52 -6.06 10.38
C ASP A 50 2.56 -4.73 9.60
N TYR A 51 3.56 -3.88 9.85
CA TYR A 51 3.77 -2.66 9.08
C TYR A 51 4.05 -2.96 7.60
N GLU A 52 4.99 -3.84 7.29
CA GLU A 52 5.32 -4.20 5.91
C GLU A 52 4.09 -4.77 5.17
N LYS A 53 3.32 -5.61 5.85
CA LYS A 53 2.15 -6.28 5.26
C LYS A 53 0.97 -5.34 4.99
N TYR A 54 0.67 -4.43 5.92
CA TYR A 54 -0.58 -3.67 5.87
C TYR A 54 -0.39 -2.17 5.58
N ILE A 55 0.77 -1.60 5.91
CA ILE A 55 1.03 -0.16 5.78
C ILE A 55 1.95 0.13 4.59
N ASN A 56 3.07 -0.58 4.43
CA ASN A 56 3.99 -0.30 3.31
C ASN A 56 3.33 -0.51 1.92
N CYS A 57 2.38 -1.46 1.85
CA CYS A 57 1.60 -1.76 0.66
C CYS A 57 0.44 -0.77 0.37
N LEU A 58 0.28 0.31 1.15
CA LEU A 58 -0.78 1.30 0.91
C LEU A 58 -0.57 2.03 -0.43
N ILE A 59 -1.64 2.25 -1.18
CA ILE A 59 -1.59 3.04 -2.41
C ILE A 59 -1.25 4.49 -2.07
N SER A 60 -1.90 5.04 -1.04
CA SER A 60 -1.72 6.43 -0.65
C SER A 60 -2.05 6.66 0.82
N LEU A 61 -1.38 7.66 1.38
CA LEU A 61 -1.59 8.17 2.72
C LEU A 61 -1.55 9.69 2.67
N ARG A 62 -2.59 10.36 3.18
CA ARG A 62 -2.67 11.83 3.18
C ARG A 62 -3.27 12.34 4.48
N LYS A 63 -2.68 13.39 5.05
CA LYS A 63 -3.18 14.07 6.24
C LYS A 63 -3.73 15.45 5.88
N HIS A 64 -4.90 15.78 6.43
CA HIS A 64 -5.51 17.11 6.28
C HIS A 64 -6.02 17.58 7.63
N GLY A 65 -5.28 18.50 8.25
CA GLY A 65 -5.56 18.95 9.62
C GLY A 65 -5.52 17.77 10.59
N ASP A 66 -6.65 17.51 11.22
CA ASP A 66 -6.84 16.47 12.24
C ASP A 66 -7.43 15.16 11.68
N LYS A 67 -7.35 14.97 10.35
CA LYS A 67 -7.89 13.78 9.66
C LYS A 67 -6.83 13.12 8.80
N LEU A 68 -6.88 11.79 8.73
CA LEU A 68 -6.01 10.98 7.89
C LEU A 68 -6.83 10.15 6.88
N LEU A 69 -6.46 10.20 5.62
CA LEU A 69 -6.99 9.34 4.57
C LEU A 69 -5.98 8.26 4.22
N VAL A 70 -6.40 7.01 4.33
CA VAL A 70 -5.61 5.81 4.05
C VAL A 70 -6.26 5.08 2.87
N ILE A 71 -5.49 4.82 1.81
CA ILE A 71 -5.96 4.09 0.63
C ILE A 71 -5.17 2.80 0.49
N THR A 72 -5.86 1.66 0.53
CA THR A 72 -5.31 0.32 0.32
C THR A 72 -5.85 -0.32 -0.95
N SER A 73 -5.07 -1.19 -1.59
CA SER A 73 -5.50 -1.99 -2.75
C SER A 73 -6.36 -3.20 -2.36
N HIS A 74 -6.37 -3.61 -1.09
CA HIS A 74 -7.00 -4.86 -0.64
C HIS A 74 -8.13 -4.60 0.37
N ALA A 75 -9.35 -5.00 0.03
CA ALA A 75 -10.50 -4.87 0.93
C ALA A 75 -10.32 -5.62 2.26
N MET A 76 -9.67 -6.80 2.23
CA MET A 76 -9.35 -7.53 3.45
C MET A 76 -8.37 -6.76 4.36
N HIS A 77 -7.38 -6.06 3.77
CA HIS A 77 -6.45 -5.24 4.54
C HIS A 77 -7.18 -4.07 5.19
N LYS A 78 -8.14 -3.43 4.50
CA LYS A 78 -8.98 -2.37 5.10
C LYS A 78 -9.62 -2.84 6.41
N THR A 79 -10.28 -4.00 6.42
CA THR A 79 -10.92 -4.55 7.63
C THR A 79 -9.91 -4.77 8.75
N ILE A 80 -8.72 -5.28 8.44
CA ILE A 80 -7.66 -5.52 9.43
C ILE A 80 -7.13 -4.19 9.99
N ILE A 81 -6.88 -3.21 9.14
CA ILE A 81 -6.39 -1.89 9.54
C ILE A 81 -7.43 -1.20 10.43
N GLU A 82 -8.71 -1.22 10.04
CA GLU A 82 -9.82 -0.68 10.84
C GLU A 82 -9.96 -1.37 12.20
N GLY A 83 -9.82 -2.70 12.25
CA GLY A 83 -10.04 -3.47 13.47
C GLY A 83 -8.86 -3.47 14.44
N ARG A 84 -7.62 -3.54 13.93
CA ARG A 84 -6.41 -3.73 14.77
C ARG A 84 -5.53 -2.49 14.88
N PHE A 85 -5.47 -1.68 13.83
CA PHE A 85 -4.43 -0.64 13.71
C PHE A 85 -4.99 0.79 13.74
N LEU A 86 -6.31 0.96 13.77
CA LEU A 86 -6.95 2.28 13.78
C LEU A 86 -6.43 3.16 14.91
N GLN A 87 -6.37 2.64 16.14
CA GLN A 87 -5.92 3.39 17.30
C GLN A 87 -4.41 3.72 17.26
N PRO A 88 -3.51 2.74 16.99
CA PRO A 88 -2.09 3.04 16.74
C PRO A 88 -1.86 4.10 15.66
N ILE A 89 -2.64 4.06 14.56
CA ILE A 89 -2.56 5.05 13.48
C ILE A 89 -2.97 6.44 13.99
N LYS A 90 -4.10 6.56 14.71
CA LYS A 90 -4.52 7.85 15.29
C LYS A 90 -3.44 8.47 16.17
N GLU A 91 -2.83 7.67 17.02
CA GLU A 91 -1.77 8.11 17.94
C GLU A 91 -0.50 8.52 17.20
N ALA A 92 -0.04 7.73 16.22
CA ALA A 92 1.18 8.01 15.50
C ALA A 92 1.08 9.27 14.62
N PHE A 93 -0.11 9.53 14.07
CA PHE A 93 -0.36 10.67 13.18
C PHE A 93 -0.96 11.88 13.89
N HIS A 94 -1.24 11.79 15.20
CA HIS A 94 -1.90 12.83 15.98
C HIS A 94 -3.18 13.34 15.30
N VAL A 95 -4.07 12.40 14.96
CA VAL A 95 -5.36 12.69 14.31
C VAL A 95 -6.53 12.15 15.13
N SER A 96 -7.64 12.87 15.17
CA SER A 96 -8.88 12.39 15.79
C SER A 96 -9.64 11.40 14.91
N ASP A 97 -9.49 11.52 13.58
CA ASP A 97 -10.26 10.72 12.62
C ASP A 97 -9.37 10.12 11.51
N VAL A 98 -9.67 8.86 11.16
CA VAL A 98 -8.96 8.13 10.12
C VAL A 98 -9.99 7.47 9.23
N ARG A 99 -9.96 7.80 7.93
CA ARG A 99 -10.81 7.20 6.92
C ARG A 99 -9.99 6.24 6.08
N ILE A 100 -10.38 4.98 6.08
CA ILE A 100 -9.71 3.91 5.32
C ILE A 100 -10.61 3.52 4.15
N VAL A 101 -10.05 3.54 2.94
CA VAL A 101 -10.75 3.17 1.71
C VAL A 101 -9.96 2.07 1.01
N SER A 102 -10.67 1.06 0.52
CA SER A 102 -10.09 0.08 -0.39
C SER A 102 -10.44 0.45 -1.82
N GLN A 103 -9.43 0.63 -2.67
CA GLN A 103 -9.63 0.78 -4.10
C GLN A 103 -9.34 -0.57 -4.77
N THR A 104 -10.40 -1.31 -5.08
CA THR A 104 -10.31 -2.44 -6.02
C THR A 104 -10.31 -1.86 -7.42
N SER A 105 -9.19 -1.98 -8.14
CA SER A 105 -9.16 -1.68 -9.57
C SER A 105 -10.08 -2.69 -10.26
N GLN A 106 -11.32 -2.30 -10.56
CA GLN A 106 -12.17 -3.03 -11.49
C GLN A 106 -11.54 -2.89 -12.88
N PHE A 107 -10.66 -3.82 -13.24
CA PHE A 107 -10.37 -4.03 -14.65
C PHE A 107 -11.63 -4.63 -15.26
N ASN A 108 -12.35 -3.82 -16.05
CA ASN A 108 -13.34 -4.32 -16.99
C ASN A 108 -12.61 -5.29 -17.94
N ALA A 109 -13.12 -6.52 -17.99
CA ALA A 109 -12.71 -7.56 -18.94
C ALA A 109 -13.07 -7.17 -20.37
#